data_AF-A0A2T3E4X7-F1
#
_entry.id   AF-A0A2T3E4X7-F1
#
_cell.length_a   1.000
_cell.length_b   1.000
_cell.length_c   1.000
_cell.angle_alpha   90.00
_cell.angle_beta   90.00
_cell.angle_gamma   90.00
#
_symmetry.space_group_name_H-M   'P 1'
#
loop_
_entity.id
_entity.type
_entity.pdbx_description
1 polymer ?
#
loop_
_entity_poly.entity_id
_entity_poly.type
_entity_poly.pdbx_seq_one_letter_code
_entity_poly.pdbx_strand_id
1 'polypeptide(L)'
;MTGSLTLPMLGLILFCILAETAREVCFKQTAGEGTLLSALAKPITWLGILFWAVELFTWTAVLEHVPLTIAFPLMALSYVVIVLAGAVIFKENINLRHATGVFLVTAGVACVGVTGL
;
A
#
# COMPACT_ATOMS: atom_id res chain seq x y z
N MET A 1 -19.52 17.33 -7.78
CA MET A 1 -18.78 16.09 -7.44
C MET A 1 -18.09 15.56 -8.68
N THR A 2 -17.16 16.35 -9.22
CA THR A 2 -16.43 16.08 -10.47
C THR A 2 -15.41 14.98 -10.22
N GLY A 3 -15.78 13.75 -10.58
CA GLY A 3 -14.91 12.57 -10.55
C GLY A 3 -13.90 12.59 -11.69
N SER A 4 -12.96 13.54 -11.66
CA SER A 4 -11.83 13.56 -12.60
C SER A 4 -10.59 13.08 -11.87
N LEU A 5 -10.05 11.94 -12.31
CA LEU A 5 -8.78 11.39 -11.86
C LEU A 5 -7.65 12.33 -12.32
N THR A 6 -7.30 13.31 -11.49
CA THR A 6 -6.26 14.29 -11.83
C THR A 6 -4.87 13.70 -11.57
N LEU A 7 -3.87 14.12 -12.36
CA LEU A 7 -2.46 13.76 -12.16
C LEU A 7 -1.97 13.90 -10.69
N PRO A 8 -2.27 15.00 -9.96
CA PRO A 8 -1.91 15.10 -8.55
C PRO A 8 -2.57 14.03 -7.67
N MET A 9 -3.83 13.66 -7.90
CA MET A 9 -4.51 12.62 -7.12
C MET A 9 -3.90 11.24 -7.34
N LEU A 10 -3.50 10.93 -8.58
CA LEU A 10 -2.72 9.72 -8.87
C LEU A 10 -1.39 9.73 -8.12
N GLY A 11 -0.71 10.87 -8.06
CA GLY A 11 0.51 11.04 -7.27
C GLY A 11 0.30 10.79 -5.77
N LEU A 12 -0.81 11.28 -5.20
CA LEU A 12 -1.17 11.04 -3.80
C LEU A 12 -1.50 9.57 -3.54
N ILE A 13 -2.21 8.90 -4.45
CA ILE A 13 -2.51 7.46 -4.35
C ILE A 13 -1.22 6.64 -4.40
N LEU A 14 -0.31 6.96 -5.33
CA LEU A 14 1.01 6.32 -5.39
C LEU A 14 1.81 6.54 -4.11
N PHE A 15 1.77 7.75 -3.56
CA PHE A 15 2.39 8.03 -2.27
C PHE A 15 1.78 7.17 -1.15
N CYS A 16 0.45 7.05 -1.07
CA CYS A 16 -0.21 6.17 -0.09
C CYS A 16 0.24 4.72 -0.25
N ILE A 17 0.29 4.18 -1.47
CA ILE A 17 0.77 2.81 -1.74
C ILE A 17 2.20 2.60 -1.22
N LEU A 18 3.09 3.58 -1.44
CA LEU A 18 4.47 3.51 -0.96
C LEU A 18 4.56 3.65 0.55
N ALA A 19 3.78 4.54 1.16
CA ALA A 19 3.71 4.72 2.60
C ALA A 19 3.16 3.45 3.30
N GLU A 20 2.13 2.83 2.73
CA GLU A 20 1.57 1.56 3.21
C GLU A 20 2.62 0.45 3.15
N THR A 21 3.35 0.36 2.03
CA THR A 21 4.44 -0.60 1.87
C THR A 21 5.55 -0.37 2.90
N ALA A 22 5.98 0.88 3.09
CA ALA A 22 7.02 1.22 4.06
C ALA A 22 6.60 0.85 5.49
N ARG A 23 5.33 1.13 5.84
CA ARG A 23 4.73 0.75 7.13
C ARG A 23 4.75 -0.76 7.35
N GLU A 24 4.29 -1.55 6.39
CA GLU A 24 4.28 -3.03 6.50
C GLU A 24 5.69 -3.61 6.63
N VAL A 25 6.65 -3.08 5.87
CA VAL A 25 8.07 -3.49 5.98
C VAL A 25 8.63 -3.16 7.36
N CYS A 26 8.38 -1.96 7.89
CA CYS A 26 8.83 -1.56 9.22
C CYS A 26 8.27 -2.46 10.33
N PHE A 27 6.96 -2.75 10.28
CA PHE A 27 6.32 -3.63 11.25
C PHE A 27 6.86 -5.06 11.17
N LYS A 28 7.02 -5.60 9.96
CA LYS A 28 7.57 -6.94 9.76
C LYS A 28 9.00 -7.09 10.28
N GLN A 29 9.84 -6.06 10.14
CA GLN A 29 11.19 -6.06 10.71
C GLN A 29 11.17 -6.19 12.24
N THR A 30 10.23 -5.53 12.91
CA THR A 30 10.16 -5.57 14.38
C THR A 30 9.51 -6.82 14.95
N ALA A 31 8.57 -7.40 14.21
CA ALA A 31 7.85 -8.60 14.62
C ALA A 31 8.76 -9.84 14.73
N GLY A 32 9.86 -9.88 13.98
CA GLY A 32 10.82 -10.99 14.00
C GLY A 32 11.70 -11.09 15.26
N GLU A 33 11.70 -10.07 16.12
CA GLU A 33 12.71 -9.92 17.18
C GLU A 33 12.20 -10.16 18.62
N GLY A 34 10.97 -10.63 18.82
CA GLY A 34 10.48 -11.07 20.13
C GLY A 34 9.02 -10.74 20.43
N THR A 35 8.75 -10.32 21.66
CA THR A 35 7.41 -10.01 22.16
C THR A 35 6.89 -8.66 21.63
N LEU A 36 5.57 -8.48 21.57
CA LEU A 36 4.94 -7.21 21.15
C LEU A 36 5.52 -5.96 21.86
N LEU A 37 5.86 -6.09 23.14
CA LEU A 37 6.38 -4.99 23.95
C LEU A 37 7.79 -4.57 23.51
N SER A 38 8.65 -5.51 23.08
CA SER A 38 9.97 -5.19 22.54
C SER A 38 9.89 -4.63 21.12
N ALA A 39 8.92 -5.08 20.33
CA ALA A 39 8.65 -4.49 19.01
C ALA A 39 8.23 -3.02 19.13
N LEU A 40 7.34 -2.66 20.07
CA LEU A 40 6.93 -1.27 20.30
C LEU A 40 8.05 -0.36 20.85
N ALA A 41 9.04 -0.94 21.53
CA ALA A 41 10.20 -0.20 22.04
C ALA A 41 11.18 0.21 20.93
N LYS A 42 11.08 -0.38 19.72
CA LYS A 42 12.02 -0.11 18.63
C LYS A 42 11.65 1.17 17.86
N PRO A 43 12.63 2.02 17.50
CA PRO A 43 12.38 3.26 16.76
C PRO A 43 11.78 3.03 15.38
N ILE A 44 12.07 1.89 14.74
CA ILE A 44 11.55 1.55 13.42
C ILE A 44 10.02 1.30 13.44
N THR A 45 9.46 0.83 14.56
CA THR A 45 8.00 0.70 14.73
C THR A 45 7.34 2.08 14.75
N TRP A 46 7.95 3.04 15.42
CA TRP A 46 7.48 4.42 15.44
C TRP A 46 7.56 5.08 14.05
N LEU A 47 8.56 4.71 13.25
CA LEU A 47 8.63 5.13 11.86
C LEU A 47 7.45 4.58 11.03
N GLY A 48 7.10 3.29 11.22
CA GLY A 48 5.90 2.71 10.61
C GLY A 48 4.61 3.41 11.05
N ILE A 49 4.49 3.75 12.33
CA ILE A 49 3.35 4.53 12.86
C ILE A 49 3.31 5.93 12.25
N LEU A 50 4.46 6.58 12.04
CA LEU A 50 4.52 7.88 11.37
C LEU A 50 4.04 7.80 9.92
N PHE A 51 4.49 6.79 9.16
CA PHE A 51 4.00 6.56 7.80
C PHE A 51 2.49 6.33 7.79
N TRP A 52 1.98 5.55 8.74
CA TRP A 52 0.55 5.32 8.90
C TRP A 52 -0.24 6.61 9.15
N ALA A 53 0.27 7.47 10.03
CA ALA A 53 -0.37 8.74 10.33
C ALA A 53 -0.41 9.66 9.09
N VAL A 54 0.71 9.79 8.38
CA VAL A 54 0.79 10.62 7.16
C VAL A 54 -0.08 10.07 6.04
N GLU A 55 -0.10 8.74 5.87
CA GLU A 55 -0.95 8.04 4.94
C GLU A 55 -2.43 8.32 5.21
N LEU A 56 -2.85 8.29 6.48
CA LEU A 56 -4.25 8.56 6.86
C LEU A 56 -4.72 9.93 6.40
N PHE A 57 -3.92 10.98 6.60
CA PHE A 57 -4.28 12.33 6.12
C PHE A 57 -4.34 12.38 4.60
N THR A 58 -3.35 11.78 3.93
CA THR A 58 -3.25 11.80 2.47
C THR A 58 -4.39 11.01 1.81
N TRP A 59 -4.71 9.84 2.35
CA TRP A 59 -5.79 8.99 1.87
C TRP A 59 -7.16 9.64 2.08
N THR A 60 -7.36 10.31 3.21
CA THR A 60 -8.60 11.09 3.45
C THR A 60 -8.76 12.19 2.40
N ALA A 61 -7.68 12.92 2.07
CA ALA A 61 -7.72 13.95 1.03
C ALA A 61 -8.01 13.37 -0.38
N VAL A 62 -7.49 12.19 -0.68
CA VAL A 62 -7.81 11.47 -1.93
C VAL A 62 -9.30 11.11 -1.99
N LEU A 63 -9.85 10.58 -0.89
CA LEU A 63 -11.26 10.17 -0.83
C LEU A 63 -12.25 11.34 -0.86
N GLU A 64 -11.82 12.55 -0.50
CA GLU A 64 -12.64 13.76 -0.63
C GLU A 64 -12.87 14.13 -2.11
N HIS A 65 -11.90 13.82 -2.99
CA HIS A 65 -11.92 14.23 -4.39
C HIS A 65 -12.19 13.10 -5.39
N VAL A 66 -11.85 11.85 -5.04
CA VAL A 66 -11.97 10.68 -5.92
C VAL A 66 -13.05 9.74 -5.39
N PRO A 67 -14.01 9.30 -6.23
CA PRO A 67 -15.01 8.33 -5.80
C PRO A 67 -14.34 7.02 -5.35
N LEU A 68 -14.83 6.47 -4.25
CA LEU A 68 -14.29 5.27 -3.62
C LEU A 68 -14.26 4.06 -4.58
N THR A 69 -15.20 3.99 -5.52
CA THR A 69 -15.26 2.97 -6.58
C THR A 69 -14.03 2.96 -7.49
N ILE A 70 -13.34 4.10 -7.65
CA ILE A 70 -12.11 4.21 -8.47
C ILE A 70 -10.87 4.20 -7.57
N ALA A 71 -10.90 4.90 -6.44
CA ALA A 71 -9.76 4.97 -5.53
C ALA A 71 -9.40 3.61 -4.90
N PHE A 72 -10.40 2.82 -4.50
CA PHE A 72 -10.18 1.56 -3.80
C PHE A 72 -9.47 0.51 -4.67
N PRO A 73 -9.87 0.28 -5.95
CA PRO A 73 -9.10 -0.56 -6.86
C PRO A 73 -7.66 -0.08 -7.06
N LEU A 74 -7.43 1.23 -7.21
CA LEU A 74 -6.06 1.75 -7.35
C LEU A 74 -5.22 1.48 -6.10
N MET A 75 -5.80 1.63 -4.91
CA MET A 75 -5.14 1.31 -3.66
C MET A 75 -4.77 -0.16 -3.55
N ALA A 76 -5.58 -1.09 -4.11
CA ALA A 76 -5.27 -2.52 -4.11
C ALA A 76 -3.93 -2.89 -4.79
N LEU A 77 -3.32 -1.99 -5.58
CA LEU A 77 -1.94 -2.16 -6.06
C LEU A 77 -0.91 -2.19 -4.93
N SER A 78 -1.21 -1.63 -3.76
CA SER A 78 -0.34 -1.71 -2.58
C SER A 78 -0.04 -3.15 -2.22
N TYR A 79 -1.00 -4.07 -2.34
CA TYR A 79 -0.76 -5.49 -2.11
C TYR A 79 0.36 -6.05 -3.00
N VAL A 80 0.36 -5.67 -4.28
CA VAL A 80 1.40 -6.08 -5.23
C VAL A 80 2.76 -5.52 -4.81
N VAL A 81 2.81 -4.24 -4.47
CA VAL A 81 4.05 -3.56 -4.04
C VAL A 81 4.57 -4.14 -2.72
N ILE A 82 3.69 -4.44 -1.76
CA ILE A 82 4.02 -5.06 -0.47
C ILE A 82 4.61 -6.46 -0.68
N VAL A 83 3.99 -7.29 -1.53
CA VAL A 83 4.51 -8.64 -1.81
C VAL A 83 5.86 -8.58 -2.50
N LEU A 84 6.03 -7.66 -3.47
CA LEU A 84 7.32 -7.44 -4.13
C LEU A 84 8.38 -6.94 -3.16
N ALA A 85 8.07 -5.95 -2.31
CA ALA A 85 8.95 -5.47 -1.26
C ALA A 85 9.30 -6.59 -0.27
N GLY A 86 8.33 -7.43 0.09
CA GLY A 86 8.50 -8.64 0.89
C GLY A 86 9.58 -9.57 0.32
N ALA A 87 9.43 -9.91 -0.96
CA ALA A 87 10.36 -10.79 -1.65
C ALA A 87 11.75 -10.18 -1.86
N VAL A 88 11.85 -8.87 -2.11
CA VAL A 88 13.15 -8.20 -2.31
C VAL A 88 13.89 -8.00 -0.98
N ILE A 89 13.19 -7.52 0.05
CA ILE A 89 13.80 -7.12 1.33
C ILE A 89 14.02 -8.33 2.24
N PHE A 90 13.02 -9.22 2.34
CA PHE A 90 13.07 -10.37 3.25
C PHE A 90 13.43 -11.68 2.53
N LYS A 91 13.65 -11.64 1.21
CA LYS A 91 13.99 -12.82 0.39
C LYS A 91 12.98 -13.97 0.52
N GLU A 92 11.72 -13.63 0.76
CA GLU A 92 10.65 -14.62 0.87
C GLU A 92 10.41 -15.31 -0.47
N ASN A 93 10.17 -16.63 -0.43
CA ASN A 93 9.93 -17.41 -1.65
C ASN A 93 8.51 -17.11 -2.17
N ILE A 94 8.42 -16.38 -3.28
CA ILE A 94 7.15 -16.20 -3.99
C ILE A 94 6.82 -17.51 -4.72
N ASN A 95 5.85 -18.25 -4.17
CA ASN A 95 5.26 -19.40 -4.86
C ASN A 95 4.53 -18.94 -6.14
N LEU A 96 4.53 -19.78 -7.19
CA LEU A 96 3.81 -19.55 -8.45
C LEU A 96 2.33 -19.16 -8.24
N ARG A 97 1.68 -19.70 -7.20
CA ARG A 97 0.31 -19.30 -6.82
C ARG A 97 0.19 -17.86 -6.35
N HIS A 98 1.18 -17.33 -5.62
CA HIS A 98 1.21 -15.92 -5.23
C HIS A 98 1.41 -15.02 -6.45
N ALA A 99 2.32 -15.39 -7.35
CA ALA A 99 2.54 -14.63 -8.58
C ALA A 99 1.27 -14.55 -9.44
N THR A 100 0.50 -15.65 -9.55
CA THR A 100 -0.79 -15.63 -10.26
C THR A 100 -1.82 -14.73 -9.58
N GLY A 101 -1.88 -14.71 -8.24
CA GLY A 101 -2.75 -13.81 -7.50
C GLY A 101 -2.40 -12.34 -7.71
N VAL A 102 -1.11 -12.01 -7.62
CA VAL A 102 -0.57 -10.67 -7.91
C VAL A 102 -0.92 -10.21 -9.32
N PHE A 103 -0.78 -11.10 -10.31
CA PHE A 103 -1.16 -10.80 -11.69
C PHE A 103 -2.66 -10.51 -11.83
N LEU A 104 -3.52 -11.32 -11.20
CA LEU A 104 -4.97 -11.13 -11.22
C LEU A 104 -5.40 -9.82 -10.55
N VAL A 105 -4.78 -9.46 -9.42
CA VAL A 105 -5.02 -8.17 -8.75
C VAL A 105 -4.62 -7.04 -9.69
N THR A 106 -3.41 -7.08 -10.26
CA THR A 106 -2.93 -6.05 -11.19
C THR A 106 -3.85 -5.90 -12.41
N ALA A 107 -4.31 -7.02 -12.99
CA ALA A 107 -5.25 -7.02 -14.10
C ALA A 107 -6.62 -6.44 -13.73
N GLY A 108 -7.13 -6.77 -12.53
CA GLY A 108 -8.36 -6.20 -11.99
C GLY A 108 -8.26 -4.68 -11.82
N VAL A 109 -7.14 -4.20 -11.27
CA VAL A 109 -6.90 -2.76 -11.14
C VAL A 109 -6.80 -2.08 -12.50
N ALA A 110 -6.09 -2.67 -13.46
CA ALA A 110 -5.99 -2.12 -14.81
C ALA A 110 -7.37 -1.99 -15.48
N CYS A 111 -8.24 -2.99 -15.33
CA CYS A 111 -9.60 -2.96 -15.88
C CYS A 111 -10.43 -1.81 -15.30
N VAL A 112 -10.40 -1.62 -13.98
CA VAL A 112 -11.16 -0.55 -13.32
C VAL A 112 -10.53 0.82 -13.55
N GLY A 113 -9.20 0.92 -13.52
CA GLY A 113 -8.45 2.15 -13.80
C GLY A 113 -8.70 2.68 -15.21
N VAL A 114 -8.76 1.80 -16.22
CA VAL A 114 -9.13 2.16 -17.60
C VAL A 114 -10.59 2.61 -17.71
N THR A 115 -11.47 2.13 -16.85
CA THR A 115 -12.89 2.54 -16.83
C THR A 115 -13.10 3.86 -16.06
N GLY A 116 -12.17 4.24 -15.19
CA GLY A 116 -12.21 5.45 -14.37
C GLY A 116 -11.38 6.65 -14.89
N LEU A 117 -10.61 6.44 -15.96
CA LEU A 117 -9.90 7.47 -16.74
C LEU A 117 -10.80 7.99 -17.87
#